data_AF-A0A810E390-F1
#
_entry.id   AF-A0A810E390-F1
#
_cell.length_a   1.000
_cell.length_b   1.000
_cell.length_c   1.000
_cell.angle_alpha   90.00
_cell.angle_beta   90.00
_cell.angle_gamma   90.00
#
_symmetry.space_group_name_H-M   'P 1'
#
loop_
_entity.id
_entity.type
_entity.pdbx_description
1 polymer ?
#
loop_
_entity_poly.entity_id
_entity_poly.type
_entity_poly.pdbx_seq_one_letter_code
_entity_poly.pdbx_strand_id
1 'polypeptide(L)'
;MYNLQAMDESGTIEGYTVKINRAKAGYKLLAFVLVVIDRTEQIPAFRAFVSDCAEVLECHHLAGEYDYLLKVLVEDTGELEKFLSHTLKSVPGVIRSNTMISLSSLKEKWNR
;
A
#
# COMPACT_ATOMS: atom_id res chain seq x y z
N MET A 1 26.83 20.80 1.88
CA MET A 1 26.24 20.15 3.08
C MET A 1 24.73 20.33 2.97
N TYR A 2 23.95 19.26 3.09
CA TYR A 2 22.49 19.36 3.17
C TYR A 2 22.12 20.01 4.51
N ASN A 3 21.35 21.10 4.48
CA ASN A 3 20.81 21.73 5.67
C ASN A 3 19.50 21.01 6.04
N LEU A 4 19.59 20.10 7.01
CA LEU A 4 18.44 19.29 7.47
C LEU A 4 17.26 20.17 7.88
N GLN A 5 17.52 21.27 8.57
CA GLN A 5 16.47 22.17 9.04
C GLN A 5 15.75 22.85 7.87
N ALA A 6 16.49 23.32 6.86
CA ALA A 6 15.88 23.90 5.67
C ALA A 6 15.03 22.87 4.90
N MET A 7 15.43 21.59 4.91
CA MET A 7 14.68 20.51 4.26
C MET A 7 13.43 20.09 5.04
N ASP A 8 13.47 20.15 6.37
CA ASP A 8 12.30 19.95 7.22
C ASP A 8 11.29 21.10 7.01
N GLU A 9 11.78 22.35 7.05
CA GLU A 9 10.96 23.55 6.84
C GLU A 9 10.36 23.63 5.44
N SER A 10 11.07 23.14 4.40
CA SER A 10 10.55 23.07 3.03
C SER A 10 9.62 21.87 2.77
N GLY A 11 9.42 20.99 3.75
CA GLY A 11 8.64 19.75 3.60
C GLY A 11 9.31 18.72 2.69
N THR A 12 10.61 18.87 2.40
CA THR A 12 11.38 17.88 1.65
C THR A 12 11.66 16.62 2.47
N ILE A 13 11.73 16.76 3.80
CA ILE A 13 11.67 15.63 4.73
C ILE A 13 10.21 15.46 5.15
N GLU A 14 9.58 14.39 4.70
CA GLU A 14 8.20 14.06 5.09
C GLU A 14 8.13 13.39 6.48
N GLY A 15 9.25 12.86 6.95
CA GLY A 15 9.36 12.27 8.28
C GLY A 15 10.57 11.36 8.44
N TYR A 16 10.69 10.80 9.65
CA TYR A 16 11.74 9.87 10.03
C TYR A 16 11.11 8.52 10.34
N THR A 17 11.66 7.43 9.80
CA THR A 17 11.13 6.07 10.02
C THR A 17 12.26 5.06 10.24
N VAL A 18 11.91 3.93 10.87
CA VAL A 18 12.80 2.79 11.07
C VAL A 18 12.43 1.68 10.10
N LYS A 19 13.43 1.16 9.39
CA LYS A 19 13.23 -0.01 8.52
C LYS A 19 13.25 -1.29 9.33
N ILE A 20 12.08 -1.91 9.44
CA ILE A 20 11.90 -3.19 10.12
C ILE A 20 12.18 -4.35 9.15
N ASN A 21 12.86 -5.40 9.65
CA ASN A 21 12.96 -6.66 8.92
C ASN A 21 11.62 -7.41 9.02
N ARG A 22 10.83 -7.35 7.95
CA ARG A 22 9.47 -7.91 7.89
C ARG A 22 9.43 -9.40 8.21
N ALA A 23 10.37 -10.18 7.66
CA ALA A 23 10.44 -11.61 7.90
C ALA A 23 10.68 -11.96 9.39
N LYS A 24 11.47 -11.14 10.10
CA LYS A 24 11.68 -11.28 11.56
C LYS A 24 10.50 -10.76 12.38
N ALA A 25 9.68 -9.87 11.81
CA ALA A 25 8.49 -9.31 12.45
C ALA A 25 7.21 -10.13 12.23
N GLY A 26 7.30 -11.31 11.57
CA GLY A 26 6.15 -12.18 11.32
C GLY A 26 5.46 -11.97 9.98
N TYR A 27 5.74 -10.87 9.28
CA TYR A 27 5.14 -10.55 7.99
C TYR A 27 5.98 -11.08 6.84
N LYS A 28 5.50 -12.14 6.18
CA LYS A 28 6.28 -12.86 5.17
C LYS A 28 5.69 -12.76 3.78
N LEU A 29 4.43 -12.35 3.64
CA LEU A 29 3.78 -12.28 2.34
C LEU A 29 3.56 -10.82 1.92
N LEU A 30 4.28 -10.44 0.86
CA LEU A 30 4.10 -9.16 0.20
C LEU A 30 3.31 -9.39 -1.10
N ALA A 31 2.24 -8.62 -1.28
CA ALA A 31 1.40 -8.67 -2.47
C ALA A 31 1.23 -7.27 -3.06
N PHE A 32 1.02 -7.23 -4.37
CA PHE A 32 0.65 -6.05 -5.12
C PHE A 32 -0.77 -6.24 -5.64
N VAL A 33 -1.67 -5.32 -5.30
CA VAL A 33 -3.09 -5.42 -5.63
C VAL A 33 -3.48 -4.23 -6.49
N LEU A 34 -3.77 -4.50 -7.76
CA LEU A 34 -4.37 -3.52 -8.66
C LEU A 34 -5.87 -3.47 -8.41
N VAL A 35 -6.44 -2.27 -8.29
CA VAL A 35 -7.84 -2.04 -7.90
C VAL A 35 -8.53 -1.17 -8.94
N VAL A 36 -9.78 -1.53 -9.26
CA VAL A 36 -10.72 -0.70 -10.05
C VAL A 36 -11.86 -0.23 -9.15
N ILE A 37 -12.17 1.06 -9.24
CA ILE A 37 -13.26 1.73 -8.55
C ILE A 37 -14.36 2.10 -9.55
N ASP A 38 -15.61 1.74 -9.24
CA ASP A 38 -16.76 1.92 -10.15
C ASP A 38 -17.03 3.38 -10.50
N ARG A 39 -17.21 4.22 -9.48
CA ARG A 39 -17.65 5.62 -9.62
C ARG A 39 -16.76 6.56 -8.83
N THR A 40 -16.49 7.72 -9.41
CA THR A 40 -15.64 8.77 -8.81
C THR A 40 -16.11 9.19 -7.41
N GLU A 41 -17.43 9.15 -7.15
CA GLU A 41 -18.02 9.46 -5.84
C GLU A 41 -17.57 8.51 -4.71
N GLN A 42 -17.08 7.30 -5.04
CA GLN A 42 -16.60 6.31 -4.08
C GLN A 42 -15.10 6.47 -3.76
N ILE A 43 -14.37 7.25 -4.56
CA ILE A 43 -12.93 7.48 -4.36
C ILE A 43 -12.61 8.02 -2.96
N PRO A 44 -13.35 8.99 -2.38
CA PRO A 44 -13.08 9.46 -1.02
C PRO A 44 -13.15 8.35 0.03
N ALA A 45 -14.14 7.45 -0.07
CA ALA A 45 -14.29 6.32 0.85
C ALA A 45 -13.12 5.33 0.71
N PHE A 46 -12.72 5.01 -0.53
CA PHE A 46 -11.56 4.16 -0.78
C PHE A 46 -10.27 4.77 -0.25
N ARG A 47 -10.04 6.08 -0.47
CA ARG A 47 -8.85 6.78 0.05
C ARG A 47 -8.79 6.77 1.56
N ALA A 48 -9.90 7.03 2.25
CA ALA A 48 -9.98 6.96 3.70
C ALA A 48 -9.66 5.55 4.21
N PHE A 49 -10.26 4.52 3.61
CA PHE A 49 -9.96 3.12 3.92
C PHE A 49 -8.47 2.82 3.81
N VAL A 50 -7.83 3.20 2.70
CA VAL A 50 -6.42 2.89 2.47
C VAL A 50 -5.51 3.64 3.44
N SER A 51 -5.84 4.89 3.80
CA SER A 51 -5.07 5.66 4.77
C SER A 51 -5.06 5.05 6.17
N ASP A 52 -6.14 4.35 6.56
CA ASP A 52 -6.28 3.75 7.89
C ASP A 52 -5.89 2.26 7.94
N CYS A 53 -5.68 1.61 6.78
CA CYS A 53 -5.43 0.17 6.69
C CYS A 53 -3.95 -0.17 6.86
N ALA A 54 -3.59 -0.74 8.01
CA ALA A 54 -2.20 -1.05 8.38
C ALA A 54 -1.52 -2.08 7.44
N GLU A 55 -2.30 -2.97 6.84
CA GLU A 55 -1.81 -3.95 5.86
C GLU A 55 -1.35 -3.29 4.56
N VAL A 56 -1.84 -2.08 4.24
CA VAL A 56 -1.46 -1.34 3.03
C VAL A 56 -0.24 -0.45 3.33
N LEU A 57 0.91 -0.83 2.80
CA LEU A 57 2.17 -0.10 2.98
C LEU A 57 2.31 1.09 2.04
N GLU A 58 1.78 0.97 0.82
CA GLU A 58 1.85 1.99 -0.22
C GLU A 58 0.58 1.92 -1.07
N CYS A 59 0.14 3.08 -1.57
CA CYS A 59 -0.98 3.19 -2.49
C CYS A 59 -0.68 4.27 -3.52
N HIS A 60 -0.82 3.90 -4.79
CA HIS A 60 -0.47 4.76 -5.91
C HIS A 60 -1.67 4.87 -6.86
N HIS A 61 -2.11 6.08 -7.15
CA HIS A 61 -3.08 6.32 -8.21
C HIS A 61 -2.40 6.15 -9.58
N LEU A 62 -3.03 5.41 -10.48
CA LEU A 62 -2.45 5.05 -11.77
C LEU A 62 -3.18 5.73 -12.92
N ALA A 63 -2.45 6.00 -14.01
CA ALA A 63 -3.03 6.30 -15.31
C ALA A 63 -3.11 4.99 -16.12
N GLY A 64 -4.30 4.39 -16.25
CA GLY A 64 -4.46 3.13 -16.98
C GLY A 64 -5.78 2.40 -16.72
N GLU A 65 -5.78 1.09 -16.93
CA GLU A 65 -6.95 0.21 -16.75
C GLU A 65 -7.38 0.05 -15.27
N TYR A 66 -6.44 0.28 -14.35
CA TYR A 66 -6.66 0.21 -12.92
C TYR A 66 -6.49 1.60 -12.33
N ASP A 67 -7.28 1.93 -11.32
CA ASP A 67 -7.26 3.23 -10.67
C ASP A 67 -6.15 3.31 -9.63
N TYR A 68 -5.90 2.22 -8.90
CA TYR A 68 -4.91 2.18 -7.82
C TYR A 68 -4.06 0.91 -7.82
N LEU A 69 -2.82 1.04 -7.38
CA LEU A 69 -1.92 -0.06 -7.00
C LEU A 69 -1.66 0.01 -5.50
N LEU A 70 -2.01 -1.05 -4.79
CA LEU A 70 -1.69 -1.24 -3.38
C LEU A 70 -0.48 -2.15 -3.24
N LYS A 71 0.41 -1.82 -2.32
CA LYS A 71 1.44 -2.73 -1.81
C LYS A 71 1.01 -3.19 -0.43
N VAL A 72 0.67 -4.47 -0.31
CA VAL A 72 0.06 -5.07 0.87
C VAL A 72 1.03 -6.02 1.53
N LEU A 73 1.18 -5.92 2.85
CA LEU A 73 2.02 -6.81 3.65
C LEU A 73 1.17 -7.52 4.69
N VAL A 74 1.17 -8.85 4.65
CA VAL A 74 0.42 -9.73 5.57
C VAL A 74 1.30 -10.89 6.04
N GLU A 75 0.80 -11.63 7.02
CA GLU A 75 1.54 -12.76 7.62
C GLU A 75 1.71 -13.91 6.62
N ASP A 76 0.61 -14.33 5.97
CA ASP A 76 0.56 -15.47 5.06
C ASP A 76 -0.57 -15.36 4.02
N THR A 77 -0.81 -16.45 3.27
CA THR A 77 -1.86 -16.53 2.24
C THR A 77 -3.28 -16.53 2.80
N GLY A 78 -3.48 -16.99 4.04
CA GLY A 78 -4.78 -16.97 4.70
C GLY A 78 -5.18 -15.55 5.08
N GLU A 79 -4.26 -14.79 5.67
CA GLU A 79 -4.49 -13.37 5.94
C GLU A 79 -4.60 -12.54 4.64
N LEU A 80 -3.91 -12.92 3.56
CA LEU A 80 -4.12 -12.32 2.25
C LEU A 80 -5.55 -12.57 1.73
N GLU A 81 -6.04 -13.81 1.81
CA GLU A 81 -7.40 -14.16 1.39
C GLU A 81 -8.42 -13.30 2.15
N LYS A 82 -8.30 -13.24 3.49
CA LYS A 82 -9.17 -12.45 4.35
C LYS A 82 -9.11 -10.96 4.01
N PHE A 83 -7.91 -10.40 3.80
CA PHE A 83 -7.76 -9.02 3.36
C PHE A 83 -8.50 -8.79 2.04
N LEU A 84 -8.34 -9.66 1.04
CA LEU A 84 -8.99 -9.49 -0.26
C LEU A 84 -10.52 -9.69 -0.18
N SER A 85 -10.99 -10.70 0.55
CA SER A 85 -12.38 -11.14 0.51
C SER A 85 -13.29 -10.40 1.48
N HIS A 86 -12.76 -9.96 2.63
CA HIS A 86 -13.53 -9.28 3.67
C HIS A 86 -13.17 -7.81 3.77
N THR A 87 -11.87 -7.48 3.81
CA THR A 87 -11.44 -6.08 4.02
C THR A 87 -11.62 -5.27 2.74
N LEU A 88 -10.87 -5.57 1.69
CA LEU A 88 -10.85 -4.81 0.44
C LEU A 88 -12.20 -4.86 -0.30
N LYS A 89 -12.84 -6.03 -0.39
CA LYS A 89 -14.16 -6.16 -1.04
C LYS A 89 -15.30 -5.46 -0.29
N SER A 90 -15.15 -5.18 1.01
CA SER A 90 -16.18 -4.42 1.76
C SER A 90 -16.14 -2.92 1.45
N VAL A 91 -15.06 -2.43 0.82
CA VAL A 91 -14.88 -1.02 0.56
C VAL A 91 -15.83 -0.57 -0.55
N PRO A 92 -16.71 0.42 -0.28
CA PRO A 92 -17.62 0.93 -1.30
C PRO A 92 -16.89 1.35 -2.57
N GLY A 93 -17.41 0.90 -3.71
CA GLY A 93 -16.88 1.22 -5.04
C GLY A 93 -15.78 0.28 -5.55
N VAL A 94 -15.17 -0.59 -4.73
CA VAL A 94 -14.22 -1.59 -5.23
C VAL A 94 -14.97 -2.66 -6.01
N ILE A 95 -14.76 -2.70 -7.34
CA ILE A 95 -15.47 -3.64 -8.22
C ILE A 95 -14.59 -4.74 -8.80
N ARG A 96 -13.27 -4.51 -8.85
CA ARG A 96 -12.33 -5.49 -9.38
C ARG A 96 -10.97 -5.31 -8.74
N SER A 97 -10.31 -6.45 -8.50
CA SER A 97 -8.93 -6.48 -8.05
C SER A 97 -8.13 -7.55 -8.79
N ASN A 98 -6.86 -7.27 -9.07
CA ASN A 98 -5.90 -8.26 -9.58
C ASN A 98 -4.69 -8.30 -8.64
N THR A 99 -4.33 -9.48 -8.15
CA THR A 99 -3.31 -9.66 -7.10
C THR A 99 -2.09 -10.40 -7.64
N MET A 100 -0.91 -9.85 -7.36
CA MET A 100 0.39 -10.44 -7.67
C MET A 100 1.18 -10.63 -6.38
N ILE A 101 1.57 -11.86 -6.07
CA ILE A 101 2.36 -12.16 -4.86
C ILE A 101 3.85 -12.04 -5.20
N SER A 102 4.60 -11.30 -4.39
CA SER A 102 6.05 -11.24 -4.48
C SER A 102 6.66 -12.51 -3.90
N LEU A 103 7.40 -13.26 -4.73
CA LEU A 103 8.13 -14.44 -4.27
C LEU A 103 9.45 -14.06 -3.57
N SER A 104 10.09 -12.99 -4.04
CA SER A 104 11.28 -12.39 -3.42
C SER A 104 11.42 -10.95 -3.87
N SER A 105 12.17 -10.16 -3.10
CA SER A 105 12.48 -8.76 -3.42
C SER A 105 13.99 -8.60 -3.61
N LEU A 106 14.41 -8.32 -4.84
CA LEU A 106 15.83 -8.06 -5.15
C LEU A 106 16.31 -6.71 -4.56
N LYS A 107 15.43 -5.70 -4.58
CA LYS A 107 15.74 -4.35 -4.11
C LYS A 107 14.49 -3.70 -3.54
N GLU A 108 14.59 -3.19 -2.31
CA GLU A 108 13.53 -2.45 -1.66
C GLU A 108 14.16 -1.36 -0.76
N LYS A 109 14.18 -0.12 -1.26
CA LYS A 109 14.64 1.08 -0.54
C LYS A 109 13.53 2.12 -0.59
N TRP A 110 13.31 2.85 0.51
CA TRP A 110 12.30 3.92 0.55
C TRP A 110 12.73 5.13 -0.26
N ASN A 111 13.98 5.57 -0.10
CA ASN A 111 14.50 6.79 -0.73
C ASN A 111 15.72 6.46 -1.62
N ARG A 112 16.00 7.35 -2.59
CA ARG A 112 17.09 7.20 -3.57
C ARG A 112 18.46 7.53 -2.97
#